data_AF-A0A8J5YJY3-F1
#
_entry.id   AF-A0A8J5YJY3-F1
#
_cell.length_a   1.000
_cell.length_b   1.000
_cell.length_c   1.000
_cell.angle_alpha   90.00
_cell.angle_beta   90.00
_cell.angle_gamma   90.00
#
_symmetry.space_group_name_H-M   'P 1'
#
loop_
_entity.id
_entity.type
_entity.pdbx_description
1 polymer ?
#
loop_
_entity_poly.entity_id
_entity_poly.type
_entity_poly.pdbx_seq_one_letter_code
_entity_poly.pdbx_strand_id
1 'polypeptide(L)'
;MSLEEWEPGFAAFLRLTCQKGPLTSNLSFVLNDPTPFSFDNEYYVNAMRGEEYLKIDAEMVSNPKTAHVMKHFSMNEADFFRAFSSAFVKLSRYGVLTGKQGVIRKNCNQLS
;
A
#
# COMPACT_ATOMS: atom_id res chain seq x y z
N MET A 1 9.34 5.72 -14.02
CA MET A 1 7.90 5.91 -14.26
C MET A 1 7.61 7.17 -15.03
N SER A 2 7.88 7.11 -16.34
CA SER A 2 7.04 7.75 -17.33
C SER A 2 5.67 7.05 -17.32
N LEU A 3 4.65 7.68 -17.90
CA LEU A 3 3.29 7.15 -18.12
C LEU A 3 3.24 5.87 -19.00
N GLU A 4 4.39 5.25 -19.28
CA GLU A 4 4.56 4.07 -20.14
C GLU A 4 4.55 2.75 -19.35
N GLU A 5 4.44 2.80 -18.02
CA GLU A 5 4.52 1.62 -17.13
C GLU A 5 3.14 1.16 -16.57
N TRP A 6 2.07 1.93 -16.81
CA TRP A 6 0.70 1.53 -16.44
C TRP A 6 0.00 0.80 -17.59
N GLU A 7 -0.92 -0.10 -17.25
CA GLU A 7 -1.84 -0.66 -18.23
C GLU A 7 -2.60 0.48 -18.94
N PRO A 8 -2.63 0.53 -20.29
CA PRO A 8 -3.20 1.64 -21.02
C PRO A 8 -4.65 2.01 -20.65
N GLY A 9 -5.50 1.02 -20.41
CA GLY A 9 -6.88 1.20 -19.96
C GLY A 9 -6.95 1.83 -18.56
N PHE A 10 -6.16 1.32 -17.62
CA PHE A 10 -6.03 1.85 -16.28
C PHE A 10 -5.50 3.30 -16.27
N ALA A 11 -4.50 3.61 -17.09
CA ALA A 11 -3.98 4.96 -17.24
C ALA A 11 -5.05 5.92 -17.81
N ALA A 12 -5.87 5.46 -18.76
CA ALA A 12 -6.98 6.24 -19.29
C ALA A 12 -8.06 6.49 -18.22
N PHE A 13 -8.42 5.46 -17.45
CA PHE A 13 -9.33 5.58 -16.30
C PHE A 13 -8.84 6.63 -15.30
N LEU A 14 -7.56 6.58 -14.91
CA LEU A 14 -6.98 7.54 -13.98
C LEU A 14 -6.96 8.96 -14.53
N ARG A 15 -6.67 9.16 -15.82
CA ARG A 15 -6.73 10.50 -16.45
C ARG A 15 -8.14 11.09 -16.46
N LEU A 16 -9.15 10.25 -16.63
CA LEU A 16 -10.56 10.67 -16.62
C LEU A 16 -11.08 10.97 -15.20
N THR A 17 -10.64 10.19 -14.21
CA THR A 17 -11.06 10.32 -12.81
C THR A 17 -10.31 11.44 -12.08
N CYS A 18 -9.02 11.58 -12.35
CA CYS A 18 -8.12 12.56 -11.73
C CYS A 18 -7.93 13.76 -12.67
N GLN A 19 -9.01 14.49 -12.95
CA GLN A 19 -8.94 15.66 -13.81
C GLN A 19 -8.16 16.80 -13.15
N LYS A 20 -7.39 17.54 -13.94
CA LYS A 20 -6.69 18.75 -13.47
C LYS A 20 -7.71 19.89 -13.30
N GLY A 21 -8.34 19.95 -12.13
CA GLY A 21 -9.29 21.00 -11.75
C GLY A 21 -8.62 22.24 -11.11
N PRO A 22 -9.37 23.34 -10.91
CA PRO A 22 -8.91 24.44 -10.06
C PRO A 22 -8.74 23.95 -8.61
N LEU A 23 -7.72 24.48 -7.92
CA LEU A 23 -7.28 24.10 -6.57
C LEU A 23 -8.38 24.01 -5.49
N THR A 24 -9.55 24.58 -5.75
CA THR A 24 -10.71 24.64 -4.85
C THR A 24 -11.57 23.36 -4.87
N SER A 25 -11.39 22.44 -5.82
CA SER A 25 -12.11 21.16 -5.90
C SER A 25 -11.20 20.03 -6.43
N ASN A 26 -10.04 19.82 -5.78
CA ASN A 26 -9.02 18.82 -6.17
C ASN A 26 -9.21 17.43 -5.54
N LEU A 27 -10.41 17.08 -5.09
CA LEU A 27 -10.67 15.78 -4.46
C LEU A 27 -11.21 14.80 -5.50
N SER A 28 -10.34 13.92 -6.00
CA SER A 28 -10.72 12.70 -6.72
C SER A 28 -10.65 11.53 -5.76
N PHE A 29 -11.66 10.67 -5.78
CA PHE A 29 -11.68 9.42 -5.04
C PHE A 29 -11.49 8.26 -6.00
N VAL A 30 -10.56 7.38 -5.67
CA VAL A 30 -10.33 6.14 -6.40
C VAL A 30 -10.17 5.04 -5.36
N LEU A 31 -10.85 3.92 -5.56
CA LEU A 31 -10.64 2.73 -4.74
C LEU A 31 -9.23 2.19 -5.01
N ASN A 32 -8.56 1.70 -3.97
CA ASN A 32 -7.19 1.18 -4.08
C ASN A 32 -7.11 -0.18 -4.78
N ASP A 33 -8.22 -0.92 -4.83
CA ASP A 33 -8.41 -2.18 -5.57
C ASP A 33 -9.92 -2.52 -5.58
N PRO A 34 -10.34 -3.60 -6.27
CA PRO A 34 -11.73 -4.08 -6.25
C PRO A 34 -12.23 -4.63 -4.90
N THR A 35 -11.36 -4.80 -3.90
CA THR A 35 -11.67 -5.42 -2.60
C THR A 35 -11.40 -4.47 -1.42
N PRO A 36 -11.93 -3.22 -1.42
CA PRO A 36 -11.51 -2.14 -0.52
C PRO A 36 -11.81 -2.35 0.98
N PHE A 37 -12.55 -3.41 1.32
CA PHE A 37 -12.90 -3.77 2.69
C PHE A 37 -12.32 -5.14 3.10
N SER A 38 -11.54 -5.76 2.23
CA SER A 38 -10.82 -7.01 2.48
C SER A 38 -9.34 -6.71 2.63
N PHE A 39 -8.67 -7.48 3.49
CA PHE A 39 -7.22 -7.49 3.56
C PHE A 39 -6.76 -8.81 2.94
N ASP A 40 -6.37 -8.77 1.68
CA ASP A 40 -6.07 -9.92 0.83
C ASP A 40 -4.82 -9.65 -0.03
N ASN A 41 -4.52 -10.52 -1.00
CA ASN A 41 -3.40 -10.34 -1.92
C ASN A 41 -3.77 -9.65 -3.25
N GLU A 42 -4.99 -9.13 -3.42
CA GLU A 42 -5.42 -8.48 -4.68
C GLU A 42 -4.55 -7.26 -5.00
N TYR A 43 -4.01 -6.58 -3.97
CA TYR A 43 -2.94 -5.58 -4.12
C TYR A 43 -1.79 -6.09 -5.00
N TYR A 44 -1.22 -7.27 -4.69
CA TYR A 44 -0.12 -7.83 -5.47
C TYR A 44 -0.57 -8.34 -6.85
N VAL A 45 -1.82 -8.79 -6.97
CA VAL A 45 -2.40 -9.22 -8.25
C VAL A 45 -2.51 -8.02 -9.20
N ASN A 46 -3.03 -6.89 -8.73
CA ASN A 46 -3.13 -5.64 -9.48
C ASN A 46 -1.75 -5.07 -9.83
N ALA A 47 -0.77 -5.23 -8.94
CA ALA A 47 0.63 -4.93 -9.22
C ALA A 47 1.14 -5.62 -10.49
N MET A 48 0.81 -6.90 -10.68
CA MET A 48 1.19 -7.66 -11.86
C MET A 48 0.43 -7.26 -13.13
N ARG A 49 -0.75 -6.65 -12.97
CA ARG A 49 -1.55 -6.08 -14.08
C ARG A 49 -1.10 -4.68 -14.48
N GLY A 50 -0.23 -4.03 -13.70
CA GLY A 50 0.16 -2.63 -13.91
C GLY A 50 -0.93 -1.64 -13.50
N GLU A 51 -1.75 -2.02 -12.53
CA GLU A 51 -2.90 -1.27 -12.01
C GLU A 51 -2.56 -0.58 -10.67
N GLU A 52 -1.34 -0.07 -10.54
CA GLU A 52 -0.85 0.58 -9.31
C GLU A 52 -1.02 2.09 -9.33
N TYR A 53 -1.54 2.67 -8.24
CA TYR A 53 -1.76 4.11 -8.13
C TYR A 53 -0.50 4.89 -7.75
N LEU A 54 0.28 4.36 -6.79
CA LEU A 54 1.45 5.06 -6.28
C LEU A 54 2.70 4.60 -7.03
N LYS A 55 3.55 5.57 -7.34
CA LYS A 55 4.83 5.33 -8.01
C LYS A 55 5.70 4.30 -7.27
N ILE A 56 5.69 4.32 -5.94
CA ILE A 56 6.50 3.40 -5.14
C ILE A 56 6.06 1.94 -5.33
N ASP A 57 4.77 1.68 -5.52
CA ASP A 57 4.22 0.33 -5.67
C ASP A 57 4.64 -0.28 -7.01
N ALA A 58 4.51 0.50 -8.09
CA ALA A 58 4.99 0.09 -9.40
C ALA A 58 6.52 -0.05 -9.47
N GLU A 59 7.29 0.79 -8.76
CA GLU A 59 8.74 0.61 -8.63
C GLU A 59 9.11 -0.69 -7.90
N MET A 60 8.29 -1.20 -6.98
CA MET A 60 8.54 -2.50 -6.35
C MET A 60 8.39 -3.66 -7.34
N VAL A 61 7.53 -3.54 -8.34
CA VAL A 61 7.34 -4.56 -9.38
C VAL A 61 8.52 -4.61 -10.35
N SER A 62 9.09 -3.45 -10.72
CA SER A 62 10.19 -3.36 -11.68
C SER A 62 11.58 -3.50 -11.04
N ASN A 63 11.71 -3.30 -9.73
CA ASN A 63 12.98 -3.39 -9.04
C ASN A 63 13.44 -4.85 -8.87
N PRO A 64 14.64 -5.24 -9.34
CA PRO A 64 15.14 -6.63 -9.27
C PRO A 64 15.16 -7.23 -7.85
N LYS A 65 15.28 -6.38 -6.82
CA LYS A 65 15.31 -6.83 -5.42
C LYS A 65 13.95 -7.19 -4.85
N THR A 66 12.87 -6.67 -5.42
CA THR A 66 11.50 -6.81 -4.88
C THR A 66 10.55 -7.51 -5.85
N ALA A 67 10.82 -7.46 -7.15
CA ALA A 67 9.97 -8.02 -8.20
C ALA A 67 9.57 -9.49 -7.94
N HIS A 68 10.53 -10.31 -7.49
CA HIS A 68 10.29 -11.72 -7.18
C HIS A 68 9.35 -11.92 -5.98
N VAL A 69 9.42 -11.04 -4.98
CA VAL A 69 8.53 -11.06 -3.80
C VAL A 69 7.11 -10.62 -4.21
N MET A 70 7.00 -9.53 -4.98
CA MET A 70 5.71 -9.04 -5.50
C MET A 70 4.99 -10.13 -6.28
N LYS A 71 5.71 -10.80 -7.20
CA LYS A 71 5.18 -11.92 -7.99
C LYS A 71 4.82 -13.13 -7.13
N HIS A 72 5.59 -13.43 -6.09
CA HIS A 72 5.31 -14.56 -5.23
C HIS A 72 4.02 -14.34 -4.42
N PHE A 73 3.84 -13.16 -3.83
CA PHE A 73 2.64 -12.83 -3.06
C PHE A 73 1.38 -12.70 -3.91
N SER A 74 1.49 -12.30 -5.18
CA SER A 74 0.35 -12.33 -6.10
C SER A 74 -0.14 -13.74 -6.42
N MET A 75 0.73 -14.74 -6.32
CA MET A 75 0.41 -16.15 -6.58
C MET A 75 0.08 -16.95 -5.32
N ASN A 76 0.49 -16.46 -4.14
CA ASN A 76 0.32 -17.18 -2.88
C ASN A 76 -0.01 -16.23 -1.72
N GLU A 77 -1.31 -16.06 -1.48
CA GLU A 77 -1.86 -15.24 -0.40
C GLU A 77 -1.46 -15.75 1.00
N ALA A 78 -1.37 -17.07 1.20
CA ALA A 78 -0.98 -17.64 2.48
C ALA A 78 0.46 -17.23 2.85
N ASP A 79 1.36 -17.19 1.88
CA ASP A 79 2.75 -16.78 2.08
C ASP A 79 2.85 -15.28 2.34
N PHE A 80 2.02 -14.48 1.66
CA PHE A 80 1.85 -13.07 1.99
C PHE A 80 1.44 -12.88 3.45
N PHE A 81 0.38 -13.52 3.93
CA PHE A 81 -0.06 -13.35 5.32
C PHE A 81 0.98 -13.84 6.34
N ARG A 82 1.71 -14.91 6.04
CA ARG A 82 2.83 -15.37 6.87
C ARG A 82 3.93 -14.32 6.96
N ALA A 83 4.31 -13.71 5.84
CA ALA A 83 5.32 -12.66 5.82
C ALA A 83 4.83 -11.38 6.51
N PHE A 84 3.59 -10.95 6.23
CA PHE A 84 2.97 -9.76 6.79
C PHE A 84 2.89 -9.84 8.31
N SER A 85 2.35 -10.94 8.86
CA SER A 85 2.23 -11.12 10.31
C SER A 85 3.60 -11.08 11.01
N SER A 86 4.61 -11.75 10.44
CA SER A 86 5.97 -11.70 10.96
C SER A 86 6.56 -10.28 10.92
N ALA A 87 6.40 -9.57 9.81
CA ALA A 87 6.88 -8.18 9.67
C ALA A 87 6.17 -7.23 10.63
N PHE A 88 4.85 -7.38 10.80
CA PHE A 88 4.05 -6.56 11.70
C PHE A 88 4.45 -6.75 13.16
N VAL A 89 4.71 -7.98 13.60
CA VAL A 89 5.25 -8.24 14.95
C VAL A 89 6.61 -7.56 15.15
N LYS A 90 7.50 -7.63 14.15
CA LYS A 90 8.81 -6.95 14.21
C LYS A 90 8.63 -5.43 14.33
N LEU A 91 7.75 -4.84 13.53
CA LEU A 91 7.45 -3.40 13.57
C LEU A 91 6.85 -2.98 14.92
N SER A 92 5.91 -3.77 15.45
CA SER A 92 5.22 -3.47 16.72
C SER A 92 6.14 -3.41 17.94
N ARG A 93 7.34 -3.98 17.84
CA ARG A 93 8.34 -4.02 18.91
C ARG A 93 9.46 -2.99 18.70
N TYR A 94 9.44 -2.25 17.60
CA TYR A 94 10.48 -1.27 17.30
C TYR A 94 10.32 -0.04 18.19
N GLY A 95 11.37 0.31 18.96
CA GLY A 95 11.42 1.54 19.75
C GLY A 95 10.42 1.61 20.91
N VAL A 96 9.89 0.48 21.37
CA VAL A 96 8.90 0.46 22.46
C VAL A 96 9.50 0.86 23.82
N LEU A 97 8.73 1.59 24.61
CA LEU A 97 9.09 1.92 25.99
C LEU A 97 8.76 0.74 26.91
N THR A 98 9.72 0.30 27.72
CA THR A 98 9.59 -0.88 28.60
C THR A 98 9.99 -0.59 30.05
N GLY A 99 9.55 -1.46 30.97
CA GLY A 99 9.89 -1.33 32.39
C GLY A 99 9.32 -0.04 32.98
N LYS A 100 10.20 0.85 33.43
CA LYS A 100 9.83 2.16 34.00
C LYS A 100 9.90 3.31 33.00
N GLN A 101 10.09 3.02 31.70
CA GLN A 101 10.12 4.04 30.66
C GLN A 101 8.70 4.48 30.29
N GLY A 102 8.50 5.79 30.10
CA GLY A 102 7.21 6.36 29.71
C GLY A 102 6.20 6.42 30.85
N VAL A 103 4.92 6.54 30.50
CA VAL A 103 3.78 6.61 31.42
C VAL A 103 2.59 5.83 30.87
N ILE A 104 1.74 5.29 31.76
CA ILE A 104 0.44 4.74 31.38
C ILE A 104 -0.55 5.90 31.29
N ARG A 105 -0.92 6.28 30.07
CA ARG A 105 -1.87 7.39 29.85
C ARG A 105 -3.28 6.99 30.26
N LYS A 106 -3.95 7.84 31.02
CA LYS A 106 -5.40 7.71 31.31
C LYS A 106 -6.25 8.17 30.14
N ASN A 107 -5.76 9.15 29.39
CA ASN A 107 -6.37 9.64 28.16
C ASN A 107 -5.30 9.72 27.07
N CYS A 108 -5.53 9.11 25.91
CA CYS A 108 -4.52 9.00 24.85
C CYS A 108 -4.16 10.36 24.22
N ASN A 109 -5.07 11.34 24.28
CA ASN A 109 -4.91 12.66 23.67
C ASN A 109 -4.17 13.69 24.55
N GLN A 110 -3.79 13.32 25.78
CA GLN A 110 -3.10 14.19 26.73
C GLN A 110 -1.94 13.44 27.38
N LEU A 111 -0.89 14.17 27.71
CA LEU A 111 0.14 13.70 28.63
C LEU A 111 -0.39 13.99 30.04
N SER A 112 -1.03 12.98 30.62
CA SER A 112 -1.46 12.98 32.02
C SER A 112 -0.28 12.87 32.96
#